data_AF-A0A2N5XEZ5-F1
#
_entry.id   AF-A0A2N5XEZ5-F1
#
_cell.length_a   1.000
_cell.length_b   1.000
_cell.length_c   1.000
_cell.angle_alpha   90.00
_cell.angle_beta   90.00
_cell.angle_gamma   90.00
#
_symmetry.space_group_name_H-M   'P 1'
#
loop_
_entity.id
_entity.type
_entity.pdbx_description
1 polymer ?
#
loop_
_entity_poly.entity_id
_entity_poly.type
_entity_poly.pdbx_seq_one_letter_code
_entity_poly.pdbx_strand_id
1 'polypeptide(L)' 'GTDGDAEPVPTADGDWPAYYRAVAAALRTGSPAPVAPHEAVAALRVLEAARRSAAEGRTIALEAGA' A
#
# COMPACT_ATOMS: atom_id res chain seq x y z
N GLY A 1 -7.02 13.40 21.29
CA GLY A 1 -5.60 13.02 21.25
C GLY A 1 -5.40 11.91 22.24
N THR A 2 -4.67 10.87 21.86
CA THR A 2 -4.22 9.82 22.78
C THR A 2 -2.77 10.15 23.16
N ASP A 3 -2.59 11.22 23.92
CA ASP A 3 -1.26 11.70 24.32
C ASP A 3 -0.97 11.22 25.75
N GLY A 4 -0.82 9.89 25.90
CA GLY A 4 -0.58 9.26 27.21
C GLY A 4 0.60 8.29 27.27
N ASP A 5 0.90 7.57 26.18
CA ASP A 5 1.92 6.50 26.15
C ASP A 5 2.54 6.35 24.75
N ALA A 6 3.08 7.43 24.18
CA ALA A 6 3.79 7.36 22.90
C ALA A 6 5.28 7.11 23.14
N GLU A 7 5.77 5.92 22.80
CA GLU A 7 7.20 5.62 22.73
C GLU A 7 7.75 6.03 21.35
N PRO A 8 8.74 6.95 21.26
CA PRO A 8 9.31 7.35 19.99
C PRO A 8 10.16 6.22 19.40
N VAL A 9 9.77 5.71 18.24
CA VAL A 9 10.55 4.73 17.46
C VAL A 9 11.41 5.43 16.40
N PRO A 10 12.71 5.11 16.27
CA PRO A 10 13.55 5.65 15.20
C PRO A 10 12.96 5.36 13.81
N THR A 11 12.95 6.37 12.95
CA THR A 11 12.48 6.24 11.57
C THR A 11 13.67 6.00 10.63
N ALA A 12 13.44 5.25 9.55
CA ALA A 12 14.41 5.15 8.46
C ALA A 12 14.36 6.40 7.58
N ASP A 13 15.49 6.76 6.97
CA ASP A 13 15.54 7.80 5.94
C ASP A 13 14.67 7.41 4.73
N GLY A 14 13.93 8.37 4.18
CA GLY A 14 13.15 8.14 2.97
C GLY A 14 14.01 8.06 1.72
N ASP A 15 13.72 7.12 0.81
CA ASP A 15 14.36 7.00 -0.52
C ASP A 15 13.31 6.89 -1.64
N TRP A 16 12.53 7.96 -1.82
CA TRP A 16 11.62 8.08 -2.97
C TRP A 16 12.31 7.88 -4.34
N PRO A 17 13.56 8.35 -4.56
CA PRO A 17 14.27 8.08 -5.80
C PRO A 17 14.47 6.59 -6.11
N ALA A 18 14.49 5.68 -5.11
CA ALA A 18 14.58 4.24 -5.34
C ALA A 18 13.49 3.71 -6.28
N TYR A 19 12.25 4.18 -6.11
CA TYR A 19 11.13 3.76 -6.94
C TYR A 19 11.40 4.07 -8.41
N TYR A 20 11.84 5.29 -8.74
CA TYR A 20 12.11 5.69 -10.11
C TYR A 20 13.34 5.00 -10.70
N ARG A 21 14.38 4.73 -9.89
CA ARG A 21 15.53 3.91 -10.35
C ARG A 21 15.05 2.52 -10.77
N ALA A 22 14.16 1.90 -9.99
CA ALA A 22 13.60 0.59 -10.30
C ALA A 22 12.64 0.63 -11.52
N VAL A 23 11.79 1.65 -11.66
CA VAL A 23 10.98 1.85 -12.88
C VAL A 23 11.87 1.94 -14.11
N ALA A 24 12.92 2.75 -14.03
CA ALA A 24 13.84 2.95 -15.15
C ALA A 24 14.61 1.66 -15.50
N ALA A 25 14.93 0.81 -14.51
CA ALA A 25 15.49 -0.53 -14.74
C ALA A 25 14.47 -1.45 -15.42
N ALA A 26 13.22 -1.50 -14.94
CA ALA A 26 12.16 -2.31 -15.54
C ALA A 26 11.94 -1.98 -17.02
N LEU A 27 11.93 -0.68 -17.36
CA LEU A 27 11.77 -0.22 -18.74
C LEU A 27 12.97 -0.53 -19.64
N ARG A 28 14.21 -0.48 -19.12
CA ARG A 28 15.42 -0.66 -19.92
C ARG A 28 15.86 -2.11 -20.06
N THR A 29 15.73 -2.90 -18.99
CA THR A 29 16.29 -4.26 -18.92
C THR A 29 15.23 -5.34 -18.71
N GLY A 30 13.94 -4.96 -18.61
CA GLY A 30 12.85 -5.91 -18.39
C GLY A 30 12.83 -6.51 -16.99
N SER A 31 13.48 -5.89 -15.99
CA SER A 31 13.31 -6.31 -14.60
C SER A 31 11.84 -6.15 -14.15
N PRO A 32 11.38 -6.86 -13.11
CA PRO A 32 10.05 -6.64 -12.55
C PRO A 32 9.83 -5.17 -12.18
N ALA A 33 8.58 -4.72 -12.30
CA ALA A 33 8.19 -3.40 -11.82
C ALA A 33 8.36 -3.33 -10.28
N PRO A 34 8.75 -2.17 -9.71
CA PRO A 34 8.92 -2.01 -8.27
C PRO A 34 7.65 -2.21 -7.45
N VAL A 35 6.49 -2.06 -8.10
CA VAL A 35 5.17 -2.41 -7.55
C VAL A 35 4.45 -3.16 -8.66
N ALA A 36 3.96 -4.36 -8.37
CA ALA A 36 3.25 -5.16 -9.35
C ALA A 36 1.82 -4.62 -9.53
N PRO A 37 1.24 -4.69 -10.75
CA PRO A 37 -0.11 -4.16 -10.98
C PRO A 37 -1.18 -4.75 -10.05
N HIS A 38 -1.06 -6.04 -9.68
CA HIS A 38 -2.02 -6.69 -8.79
C HIS A 38 -1.96 -6.16 -7.35
N GLU A 39 -0.82 -5.65 -6.89
CA GLU A 39 -0.69 -5.03 -5.57
C GLU A 39 -1.46 -3.71 -5.50
N ALA A 40 -1.40 -2.90 -6.56
CA ALA A 40 -2.21 -1.69 -6.67
C ALA A 40 -3.73 -2.01 -6.69
N VAL A 41 -4.12 -3.06 -7.41
CA VAL A 41 -5.51 -3.56 -7.42
C VAL A 41 -5.95 -4.02 -6.02
N ALA A 42 -5.09 -4.70 -5.27
CA ALA A 42 -5.39 -5.11 -3.90
C ALA A 42 -5.64 -3.90 -2.98
N ALA A 43 -4.84 -2.84 -3.10
CA ALA A 43 -5.06 -1.59 -2.35
C ALA A 43 -6.43 -0.95 -2.71
N LEU A 44 -6.79 -0.92 -3.99
CA LEU A 44 -8.10 -0.42 -4.43
C LEU A 44 -9.27 -1.23 -3.88
N ARG A 45 -9.15 -2.56 -3.78
CA ARG A 45 -10.17 -3.44 -3.18
C ARG A 45 -10.41 -3.10 -1.70
N VAL A 46 -9.36 -2.77 -0.96
CA VAL A 46 -9.49 -2.32 0.44
C VAL A 46 -10.29 -1.01 0.50
N LEU A 47 -9.98 -0.04 -0.36
CA LEU A 47 -10.71 1.24 -0.39
C LEU A 47 -12.19 1.07 -0.74
N GLU A 48 -12.51 0.16 -1.66
CA GLU A 48 -13.89 -0.15 -2.00
C GLU A 48 -14.63 -0.86 -0.85
N ALA A 49 -14.00 -1.82 -0.19
CA ALA A 49 -14.56 -2.48 0.98
C ALA A 49 -14.78 -1.49 2.14
N ALA A 50 -13.84 -0.56 2.37
CA ALA A 50 -13.98 0.50 3.36
C ALA A 50 -15.18 1.41 3.07
N ARG A 51 -15.37 1.80 1.79
CA ARG A 51 -16.53 2.59 1.36
C ARG A 51 -17.85 1.86 1.62
N ARG A 52 -17.92 0.55 1.32
CA ARG A 52 -19.09 -0.29 1.60
C ARG A 52 -19.33 -0.45 3.10
N SER A 53 -18.25 -0.66 3.87
CA SER A 53 -18.32 -0.79 5.32
C SER A 53 -18.93 0.45 5.97
N ALA A 54 -18.49 1.64 5.54
CA ALA A 54 -19.03 2.91 6.03
C ALA A 54 -20.52 3.10 5.68
N ALA A 55 -20.93 2.70 4.47
CA ALA A 55 -22.33 2.79 4.04
C ALA A 55 -23.25 1.80 4.77
N GLU A 56 -22.75 0.59 5.06
CA GLU A 56 -23.55 -0.50 5.62
C GLU A 56 -23.42 -0.60 7.16
N GLY A 57 -22.54 0.17 7.79
CA GLY A 57 -22.32 0.15 9.23
C GLY A 57 -21.81 -1.20 9.77
N ARG A 58 -21.13 -1.99 8.93
CA ARG A 58 -20.63 -3.33 9.28
C ARG A 58 -19.28 -3.64 8.64
N THR A 59 -18.56 -4.61 9.19
CA THR A 59 -17.33 -5.13 8.61
C THR A 59 -17.60 -5.83 7.28
N ILE A 60 -16.79 -5.54 6.26
CA ILE A 60 -16.78 -6.23 4.98
C ILE A 60 -15.55 -7.14 4.94
N ALA A 61 -15.76 -8.45 4.81
CA ALA A 61 -14.65 -9.39 4.64
C ALA A 61 -14.02 -9.18 3.26
N LEU A 62 -12.68 -9.16 3.23
CA LEU A 62 -11.91 -9.19 2.00
C LEU A 62 -11.64 -10.65 1.63
N GLU A 63 -11.83 -11.00 0.38
CA GLU A 63 -11.35 -12.29 -0.12
C GLU A 63 -9.83 -12.18 -0.35
N ALA A 64 -9.08 -13.21 0.07
CA ALA A 64 -7.66 -13.29 -0.23
C ALA A 64 -7.48 -13.36 -1.75
N GLY A 65 -6.70 -12.43 -2.31
CA GLY A 65 -6.41 -12.42 -3.75
C GLY A 65 -5.63 -13.66 -4.15
N ALA A 66 -6.08 -14.32 -5.23
CA ALA A 66 -5.31 -15.35 -5.95
C ALA A 66 -4.10 -14.73 -6.67
#